data_AF-A0A3M1SKX3-F1
#
_entry.id   AF-A0A3M1SKX3-F1
#
_cell.length_a   1.000
_cell.length_b   1.000
_cell.length_c   1.000
_cell.angle_alpha   90.00
_cell.angle_beta   90.00
_cell.angle_gamma   90.00
#
_symmetry.space_group_name_H-M   'P 1'
#
loop_
_entity.id
_entity.type
_entity.pdbx_description
1 polymer ?
#
loop_
_entity_poly.entity_id
_entity_poly.type
_entity_poly.pdbx_seq_one_letter_code
_entity_poly.pdbx_strand_id
1 'polypeptide(L)'
;LHYIFRITHPAGLIVIFFFMCLFASLTAHHRMYLGKIGFAIAFFSITLSSAIVLTSMMFFRIISMRPNEIIPLGGMIIGNSLNIYTLTIDRLKGEVKNTIDLIESRIALGATLKEALKLPSRAAIKAAFIPILNSLQTVGIIHIPGITTGMILAGAPPLRAVSYQIAIMYMLVSVALFTGYFSILLASRRSIFGGIIEG
;
A
#
# COMPACT_ATOMS: atom_id res chain seq x y z
N LEU A 1 -6.79 11.95 -23.10
CA LEU A 1 -5.70 12.53 -22.27
C LEU A 1 -5.75 14.06 -22.19
N HIS A 2 -5.87 14.80 -23.30
CA HIS A 2 -5.91 16.29 -23.31
C HIS A 2 -7.05 16.96 -22.50
N TYR A 3 -8.18 16.27 -22.29
CA TYR A 3 -9.32 16.79 -21.50
C TYR A 3 -9.12 16.67 -19.98
N ILE A 4 -8.35 15.67 -19.52
CA ILE A 4 -8.01 15.47 -18.10
C ILE A 4 -6.98 16.51 -17.63
N PHE A 5 -6.11 16.97 -18.53
CA PHE A 5 -5.07 17.97 -18.24
C PHE A 5 -5.54 19.43 -18.29
N ARG A 6 -6.78 19.70 -18.71
CA ARG A 6 -7.40 21.04 -18.60
C ARG A 6 -8.11 21.27 -17.26
N ILE A 7 -8.21 20.24 -16.42
CA ILE A 7 -8.76 20.38 -15.08
C ILE A 7 -7.65 20.95 -14.18
N THR A 8 -7.50 22.27 -14.21
CA THR A 8 -6.72 23.04 -13.24
C THR A 8 -7.41 23.13 -11.87
N HIS A 9 -8.65 22.63 -11.75
CA HIS A 9 -9.37 22.63 -10.49
C HIS A 9 -8.92 21.48 -9.57
N PRO A 10 -8.51 21.76 -8.31
CA PRO A 10 -8.10 20.74 -7.34
C PRO A 10 -9.18 19.69 -7.06
N ALA A 11 -10.47 20.04 -7.29
CA ALA A 11 -11.59 19.12 -7.18
C ALA A 11 -11.51 17.92 -8.14
N GLY A 12 -11.01 18.11 -9.37
CA GLY A 12 -10.90 17.02 -10.34
C GLY A 12 -9.84 15.98 -9.97
N LEU A 13 -8.74 16.43 -9.37
CA LEU A 13 -7.72 15.53 -8.84
C LEU A 13 -8.29 14.65 -7.74
N ILE A 14 -9.04 15.24 -6.79
CA ILE A 14 -9.68 14.48 -5.71
C ILE A 14 -10.62 13.40 -6.26
N VAL A 15 -11.42 13.72 -7.30
CA VAL A 15 -12.31 12.75 -7.94
C VAL A 15 -11.53 11.59 -8.59
N ILE A 16 -10.44 11.90 -9.30
CA ILE A 16 -9.59 10.87 -9.92
C ILE A 16 -8.98 9.97 -8.84
N PHE A 17 -8.39 10.56 -7.79
CA PHE A 17 -7.82 9.81 -6.68
C PHE A 17 -8.85 8.94 -5.96
N PHE A 18 -10.05 9.47 -5.73
CA PHE A 18 -11.15 8.72 -5.15
C PHE A 18 -11.51 7.51 -6.00
N PHE A 19 -11.63 7.69 -7.33
CA PHE A 19 -11.92 6.60 -8.26
C PHE A 19 -10.79 5.56 -8.28
N MET A 20 -9.53 5.98 -8.27
CA MET A 20 -8.37 5.09 -8.22
C MET A 20 -8.34 4.27 -6.92
N CYS A 21 -8.59 4.90 -5.76
CA CYS A 21 -8.70 4.20 -4.48
C CYS A 21 -9.86 3.20 -4.51
N LEU A 22 -11.03 3.60 -5.00
CA LEU A 22 -12.20 2.72 -5.09
C LEU A 22 -11.92 1.50 -5.98
N PHE A 23 -11.33 1.71 -7.16
CA PHE A 23 -10.95 0.64 -8.07
C PHE A 23 -9.89 -0.28 -7.47
N ALA A 24 -8.87 0.29 -6.81
CA ALA A 24 -7.84 -0.48 -6.11
C ALA A 24 -8.45 -1.33 -4.99
N SER A 25 -9.35 -0.78 -4.18
CA SER A 25 -9.99 -1.50 -3.08
C SER A 25 -10.96 -2.58 -3.57
N LEU A 26 -11.68 -2.34 -4.67
CA LEU A 26 -12.47 -3.38 -5.33
C LEU A 26 -11.57 -4.52 -5.80
N THR A 27 -10.44 -4.18 -6.43
CA THR A 27 -9.46 -5.17 -6.90
C THR A 27 -8.87 -5.96 -5.73
N ALA A 28 -8.51 -5.29 -4.64
CA ALA A 28 -8.03 -5.92 -3.42
C ALA A 28 -9.05 -6.90 -2.84
N HIS A 29 -10.33 -6.49 -2.77
CA HIS A 29 -11.40 -7.32 -2.22
C HIS A 29 -11.66 -8.57 -3.07
N HIS A 30 -11.63 -8.43 -4.41
CA HIS A 30 -11.78 -9.57 -5.31
C HIS A 30 -10.60 -10.53 -5.23
N ARG A 31 -9.38 -10.02 -5.04
CA ARG A 31 -8.18 -10.86 -4.84
C ARG A 31 -8.17 -11.55 -3.48
N MET A 32 -8.65 -10.86 -2.44
CA MET A 32 -8.59 -11.30 -1.05
C MET A 32 -9.94 -11.16 -0.37
N TYR A 33 -10.72 -12.25 -0.39
CA TYR A 33 -12.02 -12.28 0.26
C TYR A 33 -11.86 -12.34 1.79
N LEU A 34 -12.38 -11.33 2.49
CA LEU A 34 -12.35 -11.21 3.96
C LEU A 34 -13.77 -11.12 4.56
N GLY A 35 -14.75 -11.70 3.86
CA GLY A 35 -16.17 -11.53 4.18
C GLY A 35 -16.72 -10.15 3.79
N LYS A 36 -17.93 -9.83 4.28
CA LYS A 36 -18.73 -8.65 3.89
C LYS A 36 -18.05 -7.30 4.17
N ILE A 37 -17.12 -7.25 5.13
CA ILE A 37 -16.42 -6.02 5.55
C ILE A 37 -15.05 -5.89 4.83
N GLY A 38 -14.62 -6.91 4.07
CA GLY A 38 -13.31 -6.94 3.40
C GLY A 38 -13.07 -5.74 2.49
N PHE A 39 -14.08 -5.31 1.73
CA PHE A 39 -14.00 -4.12 0.88
C PHE A 39 -13.74 -2.84 1.69
N ALA A 40 -14.47 -2.64 2.80
CA ALA A 40 -14.30 -1.46 3.63
C ALA A 40 -12.89 -1.41 4.26
N ILE A 41 -12.36 -2.55 4.68
CA ILE A 41 -11.00 -2.65 5.20
C ILE A 41 -9.99 -2.28 4.12
N ALA A 42 -10.10 -2.86 2.93
CA ALA A 42 -9.24 -2.52 1.80
C ALA A 42 -9.33 -1.03 1.45
N PHE A 43 -10.54 -0.46 1.45
CA PHE A 43 -10.78 0.94 1.19
C PHE A 43 -10.11 1.87 2.19
N PHE A 44 -10.33 1.64 3.49
CA PHE A 44 -9.71 2.47 4.52
C PHE A 44 -8.20 2.28 4.60
N SER A 45 -7.68 1.05 4.48
CA SER A 45 -6.23 0.81 4.51
C SER A 45 -5.51 1.48 3.33
N ILE A 46 -6.03 1.33 2.11
CA ILE A 46 -5.41 1.89 0.91
C ILE A 46 -5.54 3.41 0.87
N THR A 47 -6.74 3.92 1.16
CA THR A 47 -6.99 5.37 1.11
C THR A 47 -6.21 6.11 2.19
N LEU A 48 -6.21 5.61 3.44
CA LEU A 48 -5.53 6.29 4.54
C LEU A 48 -4.01 6.27 4.37
N SER A 49 -3.43 5.13 4.01
CA SER A 49 -1.99 5.04 3.74
C SER A 49 -1.57 5.93 2.57
N SER A 50 -2.31 5.91 1.47
CA SER A 50 -2.02 6.72 0.29
C SER A 50 -2.16 8.21 0.59
N ALA A 51 -3.22 8.61 1.33
CA ALA A 51 -3.44 10.00 1.73
C ALA A 51 -2.32 10.53 2.63
N ILE A 52 -1.89 9.74 3.64
CA ILE A 52 -0.79 10.13 4.54
C ILE A 52 0.50 10.35 3.75
N VAL A 53 0.85 9.42 2.85
CA VAL A 53 2.10 9.50 2.08
C VAL A 53 2.06 10.64 1.07
N LEU A 54 0.97 10.79 0.31
CA LEU A 54 0.81 11.89 -0.65
C LEU A 54 0.90 13.25 0.04
N THR A 55 0.16 13.41 1.15
CA THR A 55 0.15 14.66 1.92
C THR A 55 1.54 14.97 2.47
N SER A 56 2.26 13.96 2.96
CA SER A 56 3.65 14.11 3.42
C SER A 56 4.58 14.59 2.29
N MET A 57 4.50 14.00 1.09
CA MET A 57 5.33 14.42 -0.03
C MET A 57 5.05 15.85 -0.49
N MET A 58 3.78 16.26 -0.44
CA MET A 58 3.37 17.63 -0.74
C MET A 58 3.87 18.61 0.32
N PHE A 59 3.82 18.22 1.60
CA PHE A 59 4.33 19.01 2.71
C PHE A 59 5.84 19.27 2.58
N PHE A 60 6.63 18.24 2.25
CA PHE A 60 8.06 18.37 1.98
C PHE A 60 8.39 19.04 0.63
N ARG A 61 7.38 19.48 -0.14
CA ARG A 61 7.53 20.10 -1.47
C ARG A 61 8.34 19.25 -2.45
N ILE A 62 8.30 17.93 -2.30
CA ILE A 62 8.93 17.00 -3.23
C ILE A 62 8.13 16.98 -4.52
N ILE A 63 6.80 17.00 -4.43
CA ILE A 63 5.88 16.98 -5.58
C ILE A 63 5.20 18.35 -5.70
N SER A 64 5.10 18.88 -6.92
CA SER A 64 4.32 20.09 -7.20
C SER A 64 2.83 19.73 -7.34
N MET A 65 1.92 20.67 -7.08
CA MET A 65 0.48 20.53 -7.36
C MET A 65 0.16 20.56 -8.88
N ARG A 66 1.03 19.98 -9.71
CA ARG A 66 0.85 19.88 -11.15
C ARG A 66 0.28 18.49 -11.47
N PRO A 67 -0.82 18.40 -12.24
CA PRO A 67 -1.48 17.13 -12.55
C PRO A 67 -0.55 16.06 -13.18
N ASN A 68 0.43 16.50 -13.96
CA ASN A 68 1.41 15.65 -14.64
C ASN A 68 2.39 14.94 -13.67
N GLU A 69 2.63 15.49 -12.49
CA GLU A 69 3.46 14.86 -11.46
C GLU A 69 2.59 14.03 -10.51
N ILE A 70 1.49 14.61 -10.04
CA ILE A 70 0.70 14.04 -8.95
C ILE A 70 -0.09 12.78 -9.37
N ILE A 71 -0.58 12.71 -10.62
CA ILE A 71 -1.40 11.58 -11.08
C ILE A 71 -0.53 10.31 -11.23
N PRO A 72 0.62 10.33 -11.92
CA PRO A 72 1.49 9.15 -12.00
C PRO A 72 2.01 8.69 -10.63
N LEU A 73 2.45 9.63 -9.78
CA LEU A 73 2.91 9.31 -8.43
C LEU A 73 1.77 8.74 -7.58
N GLY A 74 0.60 9.37 -7.63
CA GLY A 74 -0.61 8.89 -7.00
C GLY A 74 -0.99 7.46 -7.37
N GLY A 75 -1.00 7.17 -8.67
CA GLY A 75 -1.24 5.82 -9.17
C GLY A 75 -0.20 4.82 -8.68
N MET A 76 1.06 5.22 -8.60
CA MET A 76 2.12 4.38 -8.05
C MET A 76 1.94 4.13 -6.54
N ILE A 77 1.54 5.15 -5.75
CA ILE A 77 1.26 5.00 -4.31
C ILE A 77 0.13 3.99 -4.12
N ILE A 78 -1.00 4.22 -4.79
CA ILE A 78 -2.22 3.41 -4.65
C ILE A 78 -1.98 1.99 -5.15
N GLY A 79 -1.29 1.83 -6.28
CA GLY A 79 -0.95 0.51 -6.84
C GLY A 79 -0.03 -0.30 -5.92
N ASN A 80 0.97 0.35 -5.30
CA ASN A 80 1.81 -0.32 -4.31
C ASN A 80 1.04 -0.66 -3.04
N SER A 81 0.16 0.23 -2.57
CA SER A 81 -0.72 -0.04 -1.44
C SER A 81 -1.61 -1.25 -1.71
N LEU A 82 -2.24 -1.35 -2.88
CA LEU A 82 -3.01 -2.52 -3.31
C LEU A 82 -2.17 -3.83 -3.22
N ASN A 83 -0.96 -3.82 -3.77
CA ASN A 83 -0.10 -5.00 -3.75
C ASN A 83 0.28 -5.38 -2.31
N ILE A 84 0.68 -4.41 -1.48
CA ILE A 84 1.03 -4.64 -0.08
C ILE A 84 -0.15 -5.17 0.71
N TYR A 85 -1.33 -4.58 0.54
CA TYR A 85 -2.56 -5.06 1.18
C TYR A 85 -2.82 -6.52 0.82
N THR A 86 -2.78 -6.83 -0.47
CA THR A 86 -3.04 -8.18 -1.00
C THR A 86 -2.07 -9.20 -0.42
N LEU A 87 -0.76 -8.93 -0.47
CA LEU A 87 0.26 -9.84 0.08
C LEU A 87 0.16 -9.97 1.60
N THR A 88 -0.12 -8.88 2.32
CA THR A 88 -0.23 -8.91 3.78
C THR A 88 -1.40 -9.78 4.21
N ILE A 89 -2.56 -9.62 3.57
CA ILE A 89 -3.76 -10.39 3.91
C ILE A 89 -3.61 -11.86 3.52
N ASP A 90 -3.08 -12.14 2.33
CA ASP A 90 -2.80 -13.50 1.87
C ASP A 90 -1.89 -14.25 2.84
N ARG A 91 -0.75 -13.63 3.18
CA ARG A 91 0.20 -14.24 4.10
C ARG A 91 -0.38 -14.39 5.50
N LEU A 92 -1.16 -13.42 5.97
CA LEU A 92 -1.84 -13.48 7.26
C LEU A 92 -2.80 -14.67 7.33
N LYS A 93 -3.62 -14.90 6.30
CA LYS A 93 -4.51 -16.06 6.22
C LYS A 93 -3.74 -17.36 6.32
N GLY A 94 -2.67 -17.49 5.53
CA GLY A 94 -1.80 -18.67 5.57
C GLY A 94 -1.20 -18.91 6.96
N GLU A 95 -0.68 -17.86 7.62
CA GLU A 95 -0.14 -17.97 8.98
C GLU A 95 -1.19 -18.34 10.02
N VAL A 96 -2.39 -17.76 9.95
CA VAL A 96 -3.48 -18.07 10.87
C VAL A 96 -3.93 -19.52 10.69
N LYS A 97 -4.11 -19.98 9.45
CA LYS A 97 -4.49 -21.36 9.16
C LYS A 97 -3.45 -22.36 9.66
N ASN A 98 -2.17 -22.06 9.48
CA ASN A 98 -1.08 -22.93 9.92
C ASN A 98 -0.85 -22.94 11.44
N THR A 99 -1.34 -21.93 12.17
CA THR A 99 -1.12 -21.77 13.61
C THR A 99 -2.42 -21.71 14.40
N ILE A 100 -3.51 -22.23 13.84
CA ILE A 100 -4.85 -22.13 14.43
C ILE A 100 -4.90 -22.75 15.82
N ASP A 101 -4.33 -23.94 16.01
CA ASP A 101 -4.29 -24.64 17.30
C ASP A 101 -3.57 -23.80 18.37
N LEU A 102 -2.49 -23.13 17.99
CA LEU A 102 -1.72 -22.25 18.89
C LEU A 102 -2.49 -20.97 19.22
N ILE A 103 -3.23 -20.43 18.24
CA ILE A 103 -4.08 -19.25 18.44
C ILE A 103 -5.22 -19.58 19.40
N GLU A 104 -5.91 -20.70 19.19
CA GLU A 104 -6.99 -21.16 20.06
C GLU A 104 -6.51 -21.47 21.47
N SER A 105 -5.37 -22.14 21.61
CA SER A 105 -4.74 -22.41 22.91
C SER A 105 -4.44 -21.10 23.66
N ARG A 106 -3.87 -20.09 22.99
CA ARG A 106 -3.60 -18.78 23.61
C ARG A 106 -4.87 -18.08 24.05
N ILE A 107 -5.93 -18.11 23.22
CA ILE A 107 -7.21 -17.49 23.57
C ILE A 107 -7.85 -18.24 24.75
N ALA A 108 -7.75 -19.57 24.81
CA ALA A 108 -8.24 -20.37 25.93
C ALA A 108 -7.50 -20.05 27.25
N LEU A 109 -6.22 -19.68 27.16
CA LEU A 109 -5.42 -19.18 28.29
C LEU A 109 -5.71 -17.70 28.64
N GLY A 110 -6.70 -17.07 28.00
CA GLY A 110 -7.13 -15.70 28.28
C GLY A 110 -6.44 -14.61 27.45
N ALA A 111 -5.60 -14.97 26.46
CA ALA A 111 -5.00 -13.99 25.58
C ALA A 111 -6.05 -13.33 24.67
N THR A 112 -5.88 -12.04 24.40
CA THR A 112 -6.74 -11.35 23.45
C THR A 112 -6.43 -11.80 22.01
N LEU A 113 -7.41 -11.68 21.11
CA LEU A 113 -7.22 -12.01 19.69
C LEU A 113 -6.02 -11.24 19.07
N LYS A 114 -5.80 -9.99 19.49
CA LYS A 114 -4.66 -9.18 19.03
C LYS A 114 -3.32 -9.77 19.45
N GLU A 115 -3.22 -10.30 20.66
CA GLU A 115 -2.01 -10.94 21.17
C GLU A 115 -1.76 -12.28 20.49
N ALA A 116 -2.81 -13.08 20.30
CA ALA A 116 -2.72 -14.36 19.61
C ALA A 116 -2.25 -14.20 18.15
N LEU A 117 -2.75 -13.16 17.45
CA LEU A 117 -2.40 -12.85 16.06
C LEU A 117 -1.08 -12.08 15.90
N LYS A 118 -0.38 -11.70 16.97
CA LYS A 118 0.83 -10.85 16.90
C LYS A 118 1.94 -11.47 16.04
N LEU A 119 2.19 -12.78 16.21
CA LEU A 119 3.21 -13.50 15.43
C LEU A 119 2.81 -13.65 13.95
N PRO A 120 1.62 -14.19 13.61
CA PRO A 120 1.11 -14.21 12.24
C PRO A 120 1.17 -12.85 11.54
N SER A 121 0.73 -11.80 12.25
CA SER A 121 0.72 -10.42 11.74
C SER A 121 2.12 -9.92 11.40
N ARG A 122 3.11 -10.17 12.26
CA ARG A 122 4.49 -9.76 12.01
C ARG A 122 5.10 -10.50 10.82
N ALA A 123 4.82 -11.79 10.68
CA ALA A 123 5.27 -12.58 9.54
C ALA A 123 4.64 -12.08 8.23
N ALA A 124 3.34 -11.76 8.25
CA ALA A 124 2.61 -11.21 7.12
C ALA A 124 3.18 -9.88 6.61
N ILE A 125 3.42 -8.91 7.51
CA ILE A 125 4.05 -7.63 7.13
C ILE A 125 5.44 -7.88 6.53
N LYS A 126 6.27 -8.70 7.19
CA LYS A 126 7.61 -8.98 6.69
C LYS A 126 7.59 -9.56 5.27
N ALA A 127 6.68 -10.48 4.99
CA ALA A 127 6.54 -11.08 3.66
C ALA A 127 6.11 -10.04 2.62
N ALA A 128 5.13 -9.19 2.96
CA ALA A 128 4.65 -8.14 2.05
C ALA A 128 5.75 -7.12 1.71
N PHE A 129 6.75 -6.94 2.56
CA PHE A 129 7.87 -6.02 2.32
C PHE A 129 8.94 -6.54 1.37
N ILE A 130 9.01 -7.86 1.15
CA ILE A 130 10.06 -8.48 0.32
C ILE A 130 10.18 -7.81 -1.06
N PRO A 131 9.09 -7.59 -1.84
CA PRO A 131 9.20 -6.98 -3.17
C PRO A 131 9.78 -5.57 -3.14
N ILE A 132 9.45 -4.78 -2.11
CA ILE A 132 9.93 -3.40 -1.98
C ILE A 132 11.41 -3.37 -1.62
N LEU A 133 11.83 -4.24 -0.69
CA LEU A 133 13.24 -4.37 -0.33
C LEU A 133 14.07 -4.84 -1.54
N ASN A 134 13.56 -5.80 -2.32
CA ASN A 134 14.22 -6.24 -3.55
C ASN A 134 14.32 -5.11 -4.58
N SER A 135 13.26 -4.31 -4.74
CA SER A 135 13.30 -3.14 -5.62
C SER A 135 14.32 -2.10 -5.17
N LEU A 136 14.46 -1.87 -3.86
CA LEU A 136 15.44 -0.94 -3.31
C LEU A 136 16.88 -1.41 -3.53
N GLN A 137 17.15 -2.70 -3.32
CA GLN A 137 18.49 -3.27 -3.47
C GLN A 137 18.97 -3.28 -4.92
N THR A 138 18.03 -3.37 -5.87
CA THR A 138 18.35 -3.49 -7.30
C THR A 138 18.34 -2.15 -8.03
N VAL A 139 17.76 -1.10 -7.43
CA VAL A 139 17.67 0.23 -8.05
C VAL A 139 19.05 0.83 -8.25
N GLY A 140 19.32 1.33 -9.45
CA GLY A 140 20.61 1.95 -9.80
C GLY A 140 21.76 0.97 -10.08
N ILE A 141 21.61 -0.32 -9.75
CA ILE A 141 22.58 -1.36 -10.13
C ILE A 141 22.06 -2.16 -11.32
N ILE A 142 20.87 -2.75 -11.19
CA ILE A 142 20.31 -3.65 -12.21
C ILE A 142 19.38 -2.89 -13.15
N HIS A 143 18.54 -2.02 -12.61
CA HIS A 143 17.59 -1.24 -13.41
C HIS A 143 17.52 0.21 -12.91
N ILE A 144 17.47 1.14 -13.85
CA ILE A 144 17.12 2.54 -13.59
C ILE A 144 15.62 2.69 -13.83
N PRO A 145 14.81 3.09 -12.83
CA PRO A 145 13.37 3.19 -12.97
C PRO A 145 12.96 4.13 -14.10
N GLY A 146 11.88 3.79 -14.80
CA GLY A 146 11.45 4.49 -16.01
C GLY A 146 11.21 5.99 -15.83
N ILE A 147 10.79 6.44 -14.64
CA ILE A 147 10.62 7.87 -14.35
C ILE A 147 11.98 8.60 -14.30
N THR A 148 13.01 7.98 -13.73
CA THR A 148 14.37 8.54 -13.66
C THR A 148 14.99 8.60 -15.05
N THR A 149 14.89 7.51 -15.80
CA THR A 149 15.34 7.45 -17.20
C THR A 149 14.59 8.46 -18.05
N GLY A 150 13.27 8.57 -17.89
CA GLY A 150 12.43 9.54 -18.61
C GLY A 150 12.82 11.00 -18.32
N MET A 151 13.12 11.33 -17.06
CA MET A 151 13.63 12.66 -16.69
C MET A 151 14.98 12.95 -17.35
N ILE A 152 15.90 11.98 -17.34
CA ILE A 152 17.22 12.12 -17.97
C ILE A 152 17.08 12.31 -19.50
N LEU A 153 16.25 11.49 -20.16
CA LEU A 153 15.98 11.60 -21.60
C LEU A 153 15.27 12.92 -21.97
N ALA A 154 14.47 13.47 -21.06
CA ALA A 154 13.85 14.79 -21.20
C ALA A 154 14.82 15.97 -20.92
N GLY A 155 16.11 15.70 -20.69
CA GLY A 155 17.14 16.71 -20.48
C GLY A 155 17.29 17.20 -19.03
N ALA A 156 16.68 16.53 -18.05
CA ALA A 156 16.88 16.88 -16.65
C ALA A 156 18.29 16.49 -16.18
N PRO A 157 18.92 17.27 -15.27
CA PRO A 157 20.22 16.91 -14.70
C PRO A 157 20.18 15.54 -14.01
N PRO A 158 21.13 14.62 -14.29
CA PRO A 158 21.12 13.28 -13.70
C PRO A 158 21.06 13.28 -12.17
N LEU A 159 21.77 14.21 -11.53
CA LEU A 159 21.76 14.35 -10.07
C LEU A 159 20.35 14.65 -9.53
N ARG A 160 19.56 15.49 -10.21
CA ARG A 160 18.17 15.77 -9.81
C ARG A 160 17.27 14.56 -9.98
N ALA A 161 17.43 13.82 -11.08
CA ALA A 161 16.64 12.62 -11.35
C ALA A 161 16.89 11.54 -10.27
N VAL A 162 18.16 11.34 -9.89
CA VAL A 162 18.54 10.40 -8.82
C VAL A 162 17.99 10.83 -7.45
N SER A 163 18.10 12.11 -7.07
CA SER A 163 17.52 12.60 -5.81
C SER A 163 16.00 12.38 -5.75
N TYR A 164 15.31 12.59 -6.87
CA TYR A 164 13.87 12.34 -6.97
C TYR A 164 13.54 10.85 -6.81
N GLN A 165 14.36 9.98 -7.40
CA GLN A 165 14.21 8.54 -7.26
C GLN A 165 14.37 8.07 -5.81
N ILE A 166 15.32 8.64 -5.06
CA ILE A 166 15.50 8.35 -3.64
C ILE A 166 14.23 8.73 -2.86
N ALA A 167 13.63 9.89 -3.14
CA ALA A 167 12.37 10.30 -2.52
C ALA A 167 11.22 9.31 -2.82
N ILE A 168 11.13 8.83 -4.07
CA ILE A 168 10.17 7.80 -4.47
C ILE A 168 10.39 6.49 -3.69
N MET A 169 11.64 6.10 -3.48
CA MET A 169 11.98 4.90 -2.71
C MET A 169 11.52 5.01 -1.25
N TYR A 170 11.74 6.16 -0.60
CA TYR A 170 11.19 6.41 0.74
C TYR A 170 9.66 6.38 0.78
N MET A 171 9.03 6.93 -0.26
CA MET A 171 7.57 6.91 -0.42
C MET A 171 7.03 5.48 -0.50
N LEU A 172 7.67 4.59 -1.29
CA LEU A 172 7.25 3.20 -1.42
C LEU A 172 7.38 2.41 -0.12
N VAL A 173 8.47 2.61 0.63
CA VAL A 173 8.63 2.00 1.95
C VAL A 173 7.55 2.51 2.90
N SER A 174 7.29 3.82 2.88
CA SER A 174 6.31 4.45 3.76
C SER A 174 4.89 3.95 3.50
N VAL A 175 4.45 3.90 2.23
CA VAL A 175 3.12 3.39 1.90
C VAL A 175 2.97 1.93 2.29
N ALA A 176 4.03 1.12 2.15
CA ALA A 176 4.00 -0.27 2.58
C ALA A 176 3.85 -0.41 4.10
N LEU A 177 4.54 0.42 4.87
CA LEU A 177 4.47 0.42 6.33
C LEU A 177 3.05 0.75 6.78
N PHE A 178 2.51 1.87 6.30
CA PHE A 178 1.16 2.30 6.66
C PHE A 178 0.10 1.32 6.18
N THR A 179 0.19 0.83 4.94
CA THR A 179 -0.80 -0.11 4.40
C THR A 179 -0.80 -1.41 5.19
N GLY A 180 0.36 -2.04 5.40
CA GLY A 180 0.48 -3.29 6.15
C GLY A 180 0.04 -3.14 7.61
N TYR A 181 0.34 -2.00 8.23
CA TYR A 181 -0.13 -1.69 9.58
C TYR A 181 -1.66 -1.54 9.64
N PHE A 182 -2.25 -0.71 8.77
CA PHE A 182 -3.69 -0.48 8.77
C PHE A 182 -4.47 -1.73 8.37
N SER A 183 -3.96 -2.53 7.44
CA SER A 183 -4.61 -3.77 7.02
C SER A 183 -4.73 -4.75 8.19
N ILE A 184 -3.67 -4.93 8.98
CA ILE A 184 -3.69 -5.79 10.17
C ILE A 184 -4.50 -5.19 11.30
N LEU A 185 -4.38 -3.88 11.56
CA LEU A 185 -5.13 -3.21 12.61
C LEU A 185 -6.64 -3.36 12.41
N LEU A 186 -7.10 -3.23 11.16
CA LEU A 186 -8.51 -3.36 10.80
C LEU A 186 -8.94 -4.83 10.67
N ALA A 187 -8.09 -5.72 10.14
CA ALA A 187 -8.40 -7.15 10.02
C ALA A 187 -8.42 -7.88 11.37
N SER A 188 -7.63 -7.46 12.35
CA SER A 188 -7.56 -8.08 13.70
C SER A 188 -8.77 -7.77 14.59
N ARG A 189 -9.79 -7.05 14.10
CA ARG A 189 -11.04 -6.85 14.84
C ARG A 189 -11.85 -8.15 14.86
N ARG A 190 -12.43 -8.45 16.05
CA ARG A 190 -13.12 -9.71 16.40
C ARG A 190 -14.19 -10.19 15.40
N SER A 191 -14.76 -9.28 14.60
CA SER A 191 -15.79 -9.59 13.60
C SER A 191 -15.28 -10.34 12.35
N ILE A 192 -13.96 -10.48 12.15
CA ILE A 192 -13.38 -10.89 10.85
C ILE A 192 -12.57 -12.19 10.96
N PHE A 193 -12.35 -12.71 12.17
CA PHE A 193 -11.61 -13.96 12.37
C PHE A 193 -12.25 -15.13 11.60
N GLY A 194 -13.58 -15.19 11.54
CA GLY A 194 -14.30 -16.17 10.70
C GLY A 194 -13.99 -16.03 9.21
N GLY A 195 -13.94 -14.80 8.67
CA GLY A 195 -13.62 -14.55 7.26
C GLY A 195 -12.15 -14.81 6.87
N ILE A 196 -11.25 -14.90 7.86
CA ILE A 196 -9.85 -15.30 7.66
C ILE A 196 -9.71 -16.82 7.62
N ILE A 197 -10.61 -17.55 8.29
CA ILE A 197 -10.59 -19.02 8.36
C ILE A 197 -11.40 -19.65 7.22
N GLU A 198 -12.53 -19.03 6.84
CA GLU A 198 -13.48 -19.57 5.86
C GLU A 198 -13.08 -19.38 4.39
N GLY A 199 -12.17 -18.45 4.07
CA GLY A 199 -11.79 -18.12 2.69
C GLY A 199 -10.30 -18.30 2.43
#